data_AF-A0A963QAI9-F1
#
_entry.id   AF-A0A963QAI9-F1
#
_cell.length_a   1.000
_cell.length_b   1.000
_cell.length_c   1.000
_cell.angle_alpha   90.00
_cell.angle_beta   90.00
_cell.angle_gamma   90.00
#
_symmetry.space_group_name_H-M   'P 1'
#
loop_
_entity.id
_entity.type
_entity.pdbx_description
1 polymer ?
#
loop_
_entity_poly.entity_id
_entity_poly.type
_entity_poly.pdbx_seq_one_letter_code
_entity_poly.pdbx_strand_id
1 'polypeptide(L)'
;MLSAPLVVGASFAYLLLLFAVASLGDRRAAQGRSLIGNAWVYALSMAVYCTAWTYFGSVGRAASAGIWFLPIYLGPTLAMVLAWLVVRKMLRIAKSYRITSIADFIGSRYGKSPLLAGLVTLITVVGIIPYIALQLKAVSVGYAVMTTPLGQPMAEQGAWWNDSTLYFALALAGFTVVFGARRLDTSERHEGMVAAIAFESLVKLLAFLAVGVFVTYGLF
;
A
#
# COMPACT_ATOMS: atom_id res chain seq x y z
N MET A 1 -7.09 -4.63 -25.88
CA MET A 1 -8.07 -4.90 -24.82
C MET A 1 -7.80 -6.30 -24.30
N LEU A 2 -7.58 -6.44 -22.99
CA LEU A 2 -7.30 -7.73 -22.37
C LEU A 2 -8.61 -8.41 -21.98
N SER A 3 -8.66 -9.74 -22.07
CA SER A 3 -9.83 -10.50 -21.61
C SER A 3 -9.95 -10.44 -20.08
N ALA A 4 -11.17 -10.31 -19.55
CA ALA A 4 -11.44 -10.28 -18.11
C ALA A 4 -10.81 -11.46 -17.34
N PRO A 5 -10.88 -12.73 -17.80
CA PRO A 5 -10.26 -13.86 -17.09
C PRO A 5 -8.74 -13.74 -16.98
N LEU A 6 -8.08 -13.17 -18.00
CA LEU A 6 -6.63 -12.94 -17.98
C LEU A 6 -6.24 -11.92 -16.92
N VAL A 7 -6.94 -10.79 -16.85
CA VAL A 7 -6.66 -9.72 -15.87
C VAL A 7 -6.89 -10.22 -14.45
N VAL A 8 -8.03 -10.87 -14.21
CA VAL A 8 -8.37 -11.43 -12.90
C VAL A 8 -7.39 -12.54 -12.52
N GLY A 9 -7.11 -13.49 -13.43
CA GLY A 9 -6.19 -14.59 -13.21
C GLY A 9 -4.76 -14.13 -12.90
N ALA A 10 -4.24 -13.16 -13.66
CA ALA A 10 -2.92 -12.56 -13.40
C ALA A 10 -2.87 -11.84 -12.04
N SER A 11 -3.95 -11.12 -11.68
CA SER A 11 -4.04 -10.43 -10.38
C SER A 11 -4.02 -11.41 -9.22
N PHE A 12 -4.79 -12.50 -9.29
CA PHE A 12 -4.79 -13.56 -8.28
C PHE A 12 -3.44 -14.27 -8.21
N ALA A 13 -2.82 -14.59 -9.35
CA ALA A 13 -1.49 -15.19 -9.39
C ALA A 13 -0.44 -14.28 -8.73
N TYR A 14 -0.51 -12.98 -8.96
CA TYR A 14 0.37 -12.01 -8.33
C TYR A 14 0.15 -11.92 -6.81
N LEU A 15 -1.10 -11.90 -6.34
CA LEU A 15 -1.41 -11.93 -4.90
C LEU A 15 -0.90 -13.22 -4.23
N LEU A 16 -1.05 -14.37 -4.88
CA LEU A 16 -0.51 -15.65 -4.40
C LEU A 16 1.03 -15.63 -4.36
N LEU A 17 1.68 -15.01 -5.34
CA LEU A 17 3.14 -14.81 -5.33
C LEU A 17 3.58 -13.95 -4.13
N LEU A 18 2.91 -12.82 -3.89
CA LEU A 18 3.20 -11.96 -2.72
C LEU A 18 3.00 -12.73 -1.41
N PHE A 19 1.94 -13.53 -1.31
CA PHE A 19 1.71 -14.39 -0.15
C PHE A 19 2.79 -15.47 0.00
N ALA A 20 3.23 -16.08 -1.10
CA ALA A 20 4.32 -17.05 -1.08
C ALA A 20 5.62 -16.40 -0.58
N VAL A 21 5.94 -15.18 -1.03
CA VAL A 21 7.07 -14.38 -0.55
C VAL A 21 6.94 -14.08 0.95
N ALA A 22 5.76 -13.68 1.42
CA ALA A 22 5.50 -13.45 2.83
C ALA A 22 5.75 -14.73 3.66
N SER A 23 5.18 -15.86 3.21
CA SER A 23 5.32 -17.14 3.90
C SER A 23 6.77 -17.63 3.95
N LEU A 24 7.56 -17.36 2.90
CA LEU A 24 8.99 -17.66 2.87
C LEU A 24 9.78 -16.75 3.81
N GLY A 25 9.38 -15.47 3.90
CA GLY A 25 9.95 -14.51 4.84
C GLY A 25 9.75 -14.95 6.29
N ASP A 26 8.52 -15.34 6.65
CA ASP A 26 8.22 -15.87 7.98
C ASP A 26 9.00 -17.15 8.29
N ARG A 27 9.08 -18.08 7.33
CA ARG A 27 9.87 -19.32 7.49
C ARG A 27 11.35 -19.05 7.71
N ARG A 28 11.94 -18.09 6.99
CA ARG A 28 13.35 -17.70 7.17
C ARG A 28 13.58 -17.01 8.52
N ALA A 29 12.66 -16.15 8.94
CA ALA A 29 12.71 -15.51 10.25
C ALA A 29 12.68 -16.56 11.38
N ALA A 30 11.81 -17.57 11.28
CA ALA A 30 11.75 -18.68 12.23
C ALA A 30 13.04 -19.52 12.28
N GLN A 31 13.81 -19.56 11.19
CA GLN A 31 15.13 -20.21 11.13
C GLN A 31 16.28 -19.31 11.64
N GLY A 32 15.98 -18.15 12.24
CA GLY A 32 16.97 -17.18 12.71
C GLY A 32 17.63 -16.37 11.59
N ARG A 33 17.18 -16.50 10.34
CA ARG A 33 17.70 -15.77 9.17
C ARG A 33 16.82 -14.58 8.85
N SER A 34 16.86 -13.56 9.71
CA SER A 34 16.01 -12.38 9.59
C SER A 34 16.26 -11.62 8.27
N LEU A 35 15.19 -11.34 7.53
CA LEU A 35 15.25 -10.57 6.28
C LEU A 35 15.22 -9.05 6.55
N ILE A 36 14.62 -8.63 7.68
CA ILE A 36 14.55 -7.21 8.07
C ILE A 36 15.94 -6.65 8.42
N GLY A 37 16.89 -7.51 8.81
CA GLY A 37 18.27 -7.09 9.08
C GLY A 37 18.99 -6.46 7.88
N ASN A 38 18.48 -6.66 6.65
CA ASN A 38 19.03 -6.04 5.46
C ASN A 38 18.45 -4.63 5.25
N ALA A 39 19.33 -3.62 5.21
CA ALA A 39 18.97 -2.22 4.99
C ALA A 39 18.14 -1.99 3.71
N TRP A 40 18.40 -2.74 2.64
CA TRP A 40 17.65 -2.63 1.38
C TRP A 40 16.22 -3.14 1.52
N VAL A 41 16.01 -4.28 2.20
CA VAL A 41 14.67 -4.82 2.43
C VAL A 41 13.87 -3.86 3.31
N TYR A 42 14.51 -3.32 4.35
CA TYR A 42 13.87 -2.31 5.21
C TYR A 42 13.52 -1.04 4.42
N ALA A 43 14.45 -0.49 3.63
CA ALA A 43 14.20 0.70 2.81
C ALA A 43 13.12 0.47 1.76
N LEU A 44 13.15 -0.66 1.04
CA LEU A 44 12.12 -1.02 0.07
C LEU A 44 10.76 -1.23 0.74
N SER A 45 10.71 -1.74 1.97
CA SER A 45 9.44 -1.88 2.69
C SER A 45 8.79 -0.53 3.03
N MET A 46 9.58 0.54 3.17
CA MET A 46 9.05 1.89 3.38
C MET A 46 8.33 2.43 2.14
N ALA A 47 8.57 1.85 0.97
CA ALA A 47 7.84 2.20 -0.25
C ALA A 47 6.41 1.65 -0.30
N VAL A 48 5.90 1.02 0.79
CA VAL A 48 4.46 0.88 1.04
C VAL A 48 3.71 2.21 0.94
N TYR A 49 4.41 3.33 1.19
CA TYR A 49 3.92 4.68 0.94
C TYR A 49 3.45 4.90 -0.51
N CYS A 50 4.07 4.22 -1.48
CA CYS A 50 3.73 4.29 -2.89
C CYS A 50 2.53 3.38 -3.22
N THR A 51 1.34 3.97 -3.20
CA THR A 51 0.06 3.28 -3.44
C THR A 51 -0.52 3.62 -4.81
N ALA A 52 -1.73 3.15 -5.13
CA ALA A 52 -2.39 3.50 -6.40
C ALA A 52 -2.48 5.02 -6.60
N TRP A 53 -2.61 5.79 -5.51
CA TRP A 53 -2.54 7.26 -5.53
C TRP A 53 -1.25 7.79 -6.18
N THR A 54 -0.11 7.18 -5.87
CA THR A 54 1.20 7.54 -6.43
C THR A 54 1.22 7.29 -7.93
N TYR A 55 0.68 6.16 -8.40
CA TYR A 55 0.69 5.83 -9.82
C TYR A 55 -0.28 6.69 -10.62
N PHE A 56 -1.56 6.69 -10.24
CA PHE A 56 -2.59 7.44 -10.96
C PHE A 56 -2.43 8.96 -10.80
N GLY A 57 -2.22 9.42 -9.57
CA GLY A 57 -2.03 10.85 -9.29
C GLY A 57 -0.70 11.37 -9.82
N SER A 58 0.36 10.56 -9.67
CA SER A 58 1.70 10.74 -10.26
C SER A 58 1.68 11.10 -11.73
N VAL A 59 1.23 10.12 -12.51
CA VAL A 59 1.18 10.19 -13.97
C VAL A 59 0.21 11.26 -14.44
N GLY A 60 -0.97 11.37 -13.80
CA GLY A 60 -1.94 12.42 -14.13
C GLY A 60 -1.42 13.84 -13.90
N ARG A 61 -0.71 14.09 -12.78
CA ARG A 61 -0.06 15.37 -12.48
C ARG A 61 1.08 15.66 -13.43
N ALA A 62 1.89 14.65 -13.78
CA ALA A 62 2.95 14.81 -14.78
C ALA A 62 2.37 15.18 -16.16
N ALA A 63 1.27 14.54 -16.57
CA ALA A 63 0.60 14.82 -17.84
C ALA A 63 -0.05 16.20 -17.91
N SER A 64 -0.64 16.67 -16.80
CA SER A 64 -1.39 17.94 -16.76
C SER A 64 -0.57 19.17 -16.35
N ALA A 65 0.44 18.98 -15.49
CA ALA A 65 1.20 20.06 -14.87
C ALA A 65 2.72 19.89 -14.99
N GLY A 66 3.18 18.91 -15.78
CA GLY A 66 4.61 18.66 -16.01
C GLY A 66 5.35 18.39 -14.70
N ILE A 67 6.40 19.16 -14.44
CA ILE A 67 7.32 18.97 -13.30
C ILE A 67 6.67 19.17 -11.92
N TRP A 68 5.49 19.79 -11.84
CA TRP A 68 4.79 20.08 -10.58
C TRP A 68 4.30 18.85 -9.81
N PHE A 69 4.49 17.65 -10.33
CA PHE A 69 4.32 16.43 -9.58
C PHE A 69 5.46 16.19 -8.57
N LEU A 70 6.70 16.63 -8.83
CA LEU A 70 7.89 16.36 -8.00
C LEU A 70 7.79 16.81 -6.52
N PRO A 71 7.22 17.98 -6.18
CA PRO A 71 7.17 18.43 -4.79
C PRO A 71 6.45 17.45 -3.84
N ILE A 72 5.51 16.64 -4.36
CA ILE A 72 4.80 15.64 -3.54
C ILE A 72 5.73 14.52 -3.05
N TYR A 73 6.88 14.34 -3.70
CA TYR A 73 7.88 13.33 -3.35
C TYR A 73 9.10 13.95 -2.68
N LEU A 74 9.57 15.09 -3.20
CA LEU A 74 10.73 15.80 -2.63
C LEU A 74 10.44 16.31 -1.22
N GLY A 75 9.24 16.83 -0.97
CA GLY A 75 8.83 17.32 0.34
C GLY A 75 8.90 16.24 1.44
N PRO A 76 8.18 15.12 1.30
CA PRO A 76 8.29 14.00 2.24
C PRO A 76 9.69 13.41 2.35
N THR A 77 10.45 13.36 1.25
CA THR A 77 11.84 12.87 1.28
C THR A 77 12.72 13.76 2.17
N LEU A 78 12.66 15.07 1.97
CA LEU A 78 13.40 16.04 2.80
C LEU A 78 12.91 16.02 4.24
N ALA A 79 11.60 15.94 4.45
CA ALA A 79 11.00 15.82 5.77
C ALA A 79 11.50 14.56 6.49
N MET A 80 11.64 13.42 5.79
CA MET A 80 12.11 12.16 6.37
C MET A 80 13.57 12.24 6.85
N VAL A 81 14.42 12.98 6.13
CA VAL A 81 15.81 13.25 6.55
C VAL A 81 15.86 13.91 7.94
N LEU A 82 14.97 14.88 8.18
CA LEU A 82 14.88 15.56 9.48
C LEU A 82 14.05 14.78 10.51
N ALA A 83 12.99 14.10 10.06
CA ALA A 83 12.05 13.37 10.91
C ALA A 83 12.69 12.15 11.58
N TRP A 84 13.85 11.68 11.10
CA TRP A 84 14.60 10.58 11.73
C TRP A 84 14.83 10.80 13.24
N LEU A 85 15.09 12.04 13.66
CA LEU A 85 15.28 12.39 15.08
C LEU A 85 14.02 12.12 15.91
N VAL A 86 12.85 12.44 15.36
CA VAL A 86 11.55 12.28 16.01
C VAL A 86 11.09 10.84 15.95
N VAL A 87 11.14 10.21 14.78
CA VAL A 87 10.72 8.82 14.55
C VAL A 87 11.52 7.87 15.44
N ARG A 88 12.84 8.05 15.57
CA ARG A 88 13.67 7.22 16.45
C ARG A 88 13.24 7.32 17.91
N LYS A 89 12.86 8.51 18.38
CA LYS A 89 12.35 8.72 19.74
C LYS A 89 10.98 8.07 19.92
N MET A 90 10.08 8.23 18.95
CA MET A 90 8.75 7.58 18.97
C MET A 90 8.88 6.06 19.01
N LEU A 91 9.75 5.47 18.18
CA LEU A 91 9.99 4.02 18.15
C LEU A 91 10.55 3.50 19.47
N ARG A 92 11.44 4.25 20.13
CA ARG A 92 11.97 3.86 21.45
C ARG A 92 10.85 3.84 22.50
N ILE A 93 10.03 4.89 22.55
CA ILE A 93 8.90 4.97 23.49
C ILE A 93 7.91 3.84 23.21
N ALA A 94 7.55 3.62 21.94
CA ALA A 94 6.60 2.57 21.57
C ALA A 94 7.09 1.17 22.00
N LYS A 95 8.38 0.88 21.82
CA LYS A 95 8.98 -0.39 22.28
C LYS A 95 9.04 -0.51 23.80
N SER A 96 9.46 0.54 24.51
CA SER A 96 9.57 0.51 25.97
C SER A 96 8.22 0.32 26.68
N TYR A 97 7.16 0.92 26.12
CA TYR A 97 5.81 0.86 26.70
C TYR A 97 4.89 -0.17 26.01
N ARG A 98 5.41 -0.97 25.07
CA ARG A 98 4.64 -1.95 24.27
C ARG A 98 3.40 -1.35 23.60
N ILE A 99 3.53 -0.12 23.13
CA ILE A 99 2.47 0.60 22.40
C ILE A 99 2.43 0.08 20.96
N THR A 100 1.27 -0.39 20.52
CA THR A 100 1.08 -1.00 19.20
C THR A 100 0.23 -0.17 18.24
N SER A 101 -0.40 0.91 18.70
CA SER A 101 -1.26 1.77 17.88
C SER A 101 -0.99 3.27 18.09
N ILE A 102 -1.34 4.09 17.10
CA ILE A 102 -1.23 5.56 17.19
C ILE A 102 -2.15 6.12 18.29
N ALA A 103 -3.34 5.54 18.45
CA ALA A 103 -4.30 5.93 19.48
C ALA A 103 -3.73 5.72 20.89
N ASP A 104 -3.12 4.56 21.14
CA ASP A 104 -2.46 4.26 22.41
C ASP A 104 -1.18 5.08 22.60
N PHE A 105 -0.45 5.37 21.52
CA PHE A 105 0.73 6.26 21.57
C PHE A 105 0.36 7.67 22.03
N ILE A 106 -0.73 8.22 21.50
CA ILE A 106 -1.21 9.54 21.90
C ILE A 106 -1.84 9.46 23.30
N GLY A 107 -2.70 8.50 23.59
CA GLY A 107 -3.35 8.36 24.90
C GLY A 107 -2.35 8.18 26.05
N SER A 108 -1.33 7.35 25.87
CA SER A 108 -0.28 7.11 26.88
C SER A 108 0.57 8.35 27.19
N ARG A 109 0.73 9.27 26.23
CA ARG A 109 1.42 10.55 26.44
C ARG A 109 0.66 11.49 27.38
N TYR A 110 -0.66 11.36 27.45
CA TYR A 110 -1.54 12.21 28.28
C TYR A 110 -2.18 11.41 29.43
N GLY A 111 -1.36 10.66 30.17
CA GLY A 111 -1.81 9.97 31.39
C GLY A 111 -2.70 8.75 31.14
N LYS A 112 -2.57 8.09 29.97
CA LYS A 112 -3.40 6.93 29.57
C LYS A 112 -4.89 7.27 29.47
N SER A 113 -5.24 8.49 29.04
CA SER A 113 -6.63 8.93 28.88
C SER A 113 -7.39 8.06 27.85
N PRO A 114 -8.42 7.29 28.27
CA PRO A 114 -9.20 6.47 27.36
C PRO A 114 -10.02 7.31 26.37
N LEU A 115 -10.46 8.49 26.80
CA LEU A 115 -11.23 9.41 25.97
C LEU A 115 -10.39 9.93 24.80
N LEU A 116 -9.13 10.31 25.06
CA LEU A 116 -8.23 10.77 24.00
C LEU A 116 -7.89 9.65 23.02
N ALA A 117 -7.60 8.45 23.52
CA ALA A 117 -7.36 7.29 22.67
C ALA A 117 -8.59 6.95 21.81
N GLY A 118 -9.79 7.02 22.38
CA GLY A 118 -11.06 6.84 21.66
C GLY A 118 -11.26 7.87 20.55
N LEU A 119 -11.00 9.15 20.82
CA LEU A 119 -11.08 10.22 19.82
C LEU A 119 -10.11 10.00 18.65
N VAL A 120 -8.85 9.68 18.95
CA VAL A 120 -7.84 9.39 17.92
C VAL A 120 -8.25 8.19 17.07
N THR A 121 -8.79 7.15 17.71
CA THR A 121 -9.30 5.97 17.01
C THR A 121 -10.42 6.34 16.05
N LEU A 122 -11.41 7.13 16.51
CA LEU A 122 -12.53 7.57 15.67
C LEU A 122 -12.04 8.39 14.47
N ILE A 123 -11.18 9.37 14.69
CA ILE A 123 -10.60 10.20 13.62
C ILE A 123 -9.83 9.32 12.62
N THR A 124 -9.06 8.36 13.11
CA THR A 124 -8.28 7.44 12.27
C THR A 124 -9.21 6.55 11.42
N VAL A 125 -10.26 5.99 12.01
CA VAL A 125 -11.25 5.17 11.30
C VAL A 125 -11.97 6.00 10.23
N VAL A 126 -12.48 7.18 10.60
CA VAL A 126 -13.16 8.09 9.67
C VAL A 126 -12.24 8.51 8.52
N GLY A 127 -10.95 8.72 8.77
CA GLY A 127 -9.97 9.08 7.74
C GLY A 127 -9.57 7.91 6.82
N ILE A 128 -9.47 6.69 7.36
CA ILE A 128 -9.06 5.50 6.60
C ILE A 128 -10.17 5.02 5.67
N ILE A 129 -11.44 5.11 6.06
CA ILE A 129 -12.58 4.65 5.24
C ILE A 129 -12.57 5.26 3.81
N PRO A 130 -12.57 6.60 3.62
CA PRO A 130 -12.55 7.19 2.29
C PRO A 130 -11.24 6.91 1.55
N TYR A 131 -10.13 6.75 2.29
CA TYR A 131 -8.86 6.36 1.68
C TYR A 131 -8.94 4.96 1.07
N ILE A 132 -9.45 3.96 1.80
CA ILE A 132 -9.67 2.60 1.27
C ILE A 132 -10.62 2.64 0.07
N ALA A 133 -11.71 3.42 0.15
CA ALA A 133 -12.64 3.58 -0.96
C ALA A 133 -11.96 4.12 -2.23
N LEU A 134 -11.08 5.11 -2.11
CA LEU A 134 -10.29 5.62 -3.23
C LEU A 134 -9.32 4.57 -3.80
N GLN A 135 -8.71 3.73 -2.95
CA GLN A 135 -7.84 2.65 -3.42
C GLN A 135 -8.63 1.57 -4.18
N LEU A 136 -9.82 1.20 -3.70
CA LEU A 136 -10.70 0.25 -4.40
C LEU A 136 -11.19 0.81 -5.75
N LYS A 137 -11.53 2.11 -5.80
CA LYS A 137 -11.87 2.79 -7.05
C LYS A 137 -10.72 2.80 -8.03
N ALA A 138 -9.48 2.98 -7.56
CA ALA A 138 -8.31 2.93 -8.43
C ALA A 138 -8.12 1.54 -9.07
N VAL A 139 -8.44 0.47 -8.35
CA VAL A 139 -8.43 -0.91 -8.89
C VAL A 139 -9.51 -1.08 -9.97
N SER A 140 -10.74 -0.63 -9.73
CA SER A 140 -11.82 -0.77 -10.71
C SER A 140 -11.59 0.07 -11.96
N VAL A 141 -11.08 1.29 -11.83
CA VAL A 141 -10.65 2.13 -12.95
C VAL A 141 -9.51 1.47 -13.73
N GLY A 142 -8.48 0.96 -13.04
CA GLY A 142 -7.38 0.25 -13.69
C GLY A 142 -7.83 -0.99 -14.46
N TYR A 143 -8.77 -1.76 -13.89
CA TYR A 143 -9.40 -2.89 -14.57
C TYR A 143 -10.13 -2.43 -15.84
N ALA A 144 -10.99 -1.42 -15.73
CA ALA A 144 -11.76 -0.91 -16.86
C ALA A 144 -10.86 -0.38 -17.99
N VAL A 145 -9.73 0.26 -17.68
CA VAL A 145 -8.75 0.71 -18.68
C VAL A 145 -8.14 -0.47 -19.45
N MET A 146 -7.89 -1.61 -18.79
CA MET A 146 -7.32 -2.80 -19.43
C MET A 146 -8.35 -3.58 -20.24
N THR A 147 -9.60 -3.61 -19.80
CA THR A 147 -10.67 -4.42 -20.39
C THR A 147 -11.60 -3.67 -21.33
N THR A 148 -11.50 -2.35 -21.50
CA THR A 148 -12.30 -1.59 -22.48
C THR A 148 -11.56 -1.51 -23.82
N PRO A 149 -12.24 -1.63 -24.97
CA PRO A 149 -11.57 -1.48 -26.27
C PRO A 149 -10.99 -0.07 -26.42
N LEU A 150 -9.83 0.04 -27.05
CA LEU A 150 -9.21 1.34 -27.34
C LEU A 150 -10.17 2.18 -28.20
N GLY A 151 -10.41 3.43 -27.80
CA GLY A 151 -11.30 4.35 -28.51
C GLY A 151 -12.79 4.20 -28.19
N GLN A 152 -13.19 3.24 -27.34
CA GLN A 152 -14.54 3.21 -26.79
C GLN A 152 -14.64 3.97 -25.48
N PRO A 153 -15.76 4.66 -25.21
CA PRO A 153 -16.00 5.26 -23.92
C PRO A 153 -16.00 4.17 -22.84
N MET A 154 -15.34 4.46 -21.72
CA MET A 154 -15.49 3.61 -20.53
C MET A 154 -16.98 3.58 -20.16
N ALA A 155 -17.51 2.39 -19.90
CA ALA A 155 -18.90 2.25 -19.48
C ALA A 155 -19.19 3.19 -18.30
N GLU A 156 -20.28 3.95 -18.40
CA GLU A 156 -20.70 4.83 -17.30
C GLU A 156 -20.88 4.03 -16.01
N GLN A 157 -20.54 4.66 -14.89
CA GLN A 157 -20.77 4.11 -13.56
C GLN A 157 -22.27 3.86 -13.39
N GLY A 158 -22.70 2.61 -13.57
CA GLY A 158 -24.06 2.18 -13.31
C GLY A 158 -24.42 2.30 -11.82
N ALA A 159 -25.62 1.88 -11.44
CA ALA A 159 -26.00 1.82 -10.03
C ALA A 159 -24.95 1.07 -9.19
N TRP A 160 -24.80 1.45 -7.91
CA TRP A 160 -23.73 0.96 -7.02
C TRP A 160 -23.66 -0.58 -6.90
N TRP A 161 -24.75 -1.30 -7.16
CA TRP A 161 -24.81 -2.77 -7.16
C TRP A 161 -24.28 -3.41 -8.46
N ASN A 162 -24.19 -2.65 -9.55
CA ASN A 162 -23.60 -3.06 -10.83
C ASN A 162 -22.17 -2.52 -11.00
N ASP A 163 -21.63 -1.86 -9.97
CA ASP A 163 -20.26 -1.37 -9.96
C ASP A 163 -19.29 -2.54 -9.71
N SER A 164 -18.36 -2.73 -10.65
CA SER A 164 -17.28 -3.72 -10.53
C SER A 164 -16.46 -3.54 -9.25
N THR A 165 -16.41 -2.32 -8.70
CA THR A 165 -15.73 -1.98 -7.44
C THR A 165 -16.24 -2.81 -6.26
N LEU A 166 -17.54 -3.10 -6.17
CA LEU A 166 -18.11 -3.90 -5.09
C LEU A 166 -17.61 -5.35 -5.13
N TYR A 167 -17.57 -5.95 -6.32
CA TYR A 167 -17.06 -7.31 -6.49
C TYR A 167 -15.56 -7.41 -6.17
N PHE A 168 -14.76 -6.42 -6.56
CA PHE A 168 -13.36 -6.34 -6.15
C PHE A 168 -13.22 -6.21 -4.64
N ALA A 169 -14.02 -5.37 -3.99
CA ALA A 169 -14.01 -5.21 -2.54
C ALA A 169 -14.33 -6.53 -1.82
N LEU A 170 -15.37 -7.26 -2.25
CA LEU A 170 -15.73 -8.56 -1.69
C LEU A 170 -14.66 -9.62 -1.93
N ALA A 171 -14.05 -9.65 -3.11
CA ALA A 171 -12.95 -10.57 -3.43
C ALA A 171 -11.70 -10.29 -2.57
N LEU A 172 -11.30 -9.02 -2.44
CA LEU A 172 -10.19 -8.63 -1.56
C LEU A 172 -10.51 -8.90 -0.09
N ALA A 173 -11.74 -8.66 0.36
CA ALA A 173 -12.17 -8.98 1.72
C ALA A 173 -12.08 -10.49 1.98
N GLY A 174 -12.62 -11.32 1.07
CA GLY A 174 -12.51 -12.77 1.14
C GLY A 174 -11.06 -13.25 1.15
N PHE A 175 -10.21 -12.72 0.27
CA PHE A 175 -8.79 -13.00 0.26
C PHE A 175 -8.12 -12.64 1.60
N THR A 176 -8.43 -11.45 2.14
CA THR A 176 -7.90 -10.97 3.43
C THR A 176 -8.35 -11.86 4.58
N VAL A 177 -9.59 -12.35 4.59
CA VAL A 177 -10.10 -13.28 5.61
C VAL A 177 -9.41 -14.64 5.50
N VAL A 178 -9.29 -15.19 4.30
CA VAL A 178 -8.70 -16.52 4.09
C VAL A 178 -7.20 -16.53 4.42
N PHE A 179 -6.47 -15.51 4.00
CA PHE A 179 -5.01 -15.50 4.05
C PHE A 179 -4.41 -14.56 5.12
N GLY A 180 -5.09 -13.45 5.46
CA GLY A 180 -4.59 -12.44 6.40
C GLY A 180 -5.03 -12.64 7.85
N ALA A 181 -6.29 -13.04 8.09
CA ALA A 181 -6.83 -13.18 9.46
C ALA A 181 -6.27 -14.39 10.24
N ARG A 182 -5.55 -15.31 9.60
CA ARG A 182 -5.04 -16.55 10.23
C ARG A 182 -3.77 -16.35 11.08
N ARG A 183 -3.15 -15.17 11.08
CA ARG A 183 -1.92 -14.87 11.86
C ARG A 183 -1.98 -13.47 12.50
N LEU A 184 -2.94 -13.27 13.41
CA LEU A 184 -3.18 -11.99 14.12
C LEU A 184 -2.43 -11.89 15.46
N ASP A 185 -1.21 -12.41 15.57
CA ASP A 185 -0.37 -12.09 16.74
C ASP A 185 0.37 -10.77 16.50
N THR A 186 -0.25 -9.69 16.96
CA THR A 186 0.24 -8.31 16.81
C THR A 186 1.55 -8.03 17.58
N SER A 187 2.04 -9.00 18.36
CA SER A 187 3.28 -8.88 19.14
C SER A 187 4.54 -9.37 18.41
N GLU A 188 4.40 -10.11 17.30
CA GLU A 188 5.54 -10.67 16.56
C GLU A 188 6.06 -9.74 15.45
N ARG A 189 7.36 -9.85 15.15
CA ARG A 189 7.97 -9.18 14.00
C ARG A 189 7.39 -9.79 12.72
N HIS A 190 6.55 -9.04 12.02
CA HIS A 190 5.94 -9.45 10.76
C HIS A 190 6.96 -9.40 9.61
N GLU A 191 8.01 -10.22 9.68
CA GLU A 191 9.08 -10.27 8.69
C GLU A 191 8.57 -10.67 7.30
N GLY A 192 7.58 -11.57 7.24
CA GLY A 192 6.90 -11.93 6.00
C GLY A 192 6.21 -10.73 5.34
N MET A 193 5.47 -9.91 6.11
CA MET A 193 4.83 -8.71 5.54
C MET A 193 5.87 -7.72 5.01
N VAL A 194 6.95 -7.47 5.76
CA VAL A 194 8.03 -6.59 5.33
C VAL A 194 8.69 -7.11 4.04
N ALA A 195 8.92 -8.42 3.94
CA ALA A 195 9.50 -9.05 2.75
C ALA A 195 8.57 -8.93 1.52
N ALA A 196 7.26 -9.16 1.69
CA ALA A 196 6.28 -9.04 0.61
C ALA A 196 6.19 -7.60 0.10
N ILE A 197 6.12 -6.62 1.00
CA ILE A 197 6.10 -5.19 0.64
C ILE A 197 7.40 -4.79 -0.08
N ALA A 198 8.55 -5.26 0.39
CA ALA A 198 9.83 -4.97 -0.25
C ALA A 198 9.90 -5.53 -1.67
N PHE A 199 9.44 -6.77 -1.87
CA PHE A 199 9.34 -7.39 -3.19
C PHE A 199 8.35 -6.64 -4.11
N GLU A 200 7.15 -6.35 -3.61
CA GLU A 200 6.15 -5.56 -4.34
C GLU A 200 6.71 -4.19 -4.75
N SER A 201 7.46 -3.55 -3.87
CA SER A 201 8.11 -2.25 -4.11
C SER A 201 9.20 -2.31 -5.17
N LEU A 202 9.92 -3.43 -5.27
CA LEU A 202 10.87 -3.65 -6.37
C LEU A 202 10.13 -3.77 -7.71
N VAL A 203 9.06 -4.57 -7.78
CA VAL A 203 8.24 -4.72 -8.99
C VAL A 203 7.67 -3.36 -9.43
N LYS A 204 7.13 -2.61 -8.48
CA LYS A 204 6.64 -1.24 -8.61
C LYS A 204 7.68 -0.29 -9.20
N LEU A 205 8.90 -0.30 -8.66
CA LEU A 205 10.00 0.54 -9.12
C LEU A 205 10.39 0.19 -10.55
N LEU A 206 10.58 -1.09 -10.85
CA LEU A 206 10.94 -1.55 -12.19
C LEU A 206 9.86 -1.18 -13.22
N ALA A 207 8.58 -1.38 -12.88
CA ALA A 207 7.47 -1.00 -13.73
C ALA A 207 7.44 0.52 -14.00
N PHE A 208 7.64 1.33 -12.96
CA PHE A 208 7.61 2.79 -13.11
C PHE A 208 8.80 3.32 -13.93
N LEU A 209 9.99 2.75 -13.73
CA LEU A 209 11.17 3.08 -14.55
C LEU A 209 10.97 2.66 -16.00
N ALA A 210 10.45 1.46 -16.26
CA ALA A 210 10.17 0.99 -17.62
C ALA A 210 9.17 1.90 -18.34
N VAL A 211 8.08 2.28 -17.67
CA VAL A 211 7.10 3.24 -18.22
C VAL A 211 7.74 4.61 -18.44
N GLY A 212 8.54 5.10 -17.49
CA GLY A 212 9.24 6.37 -17.61
C GLY A 212 10.17 6.41 -18.84
N VAL A 213 11.01 5.37 -19.00
CA VAL A 213 11.89 5.22 -20.17
C VAL A 213 11.08 5.17 -21.47
N PHE A 214 10.02 4.38 -21.52
CA PHE A 214 9.16 4.30 -22.70
C PHE A 214 8.53 5.65 -23.06
N VAL A 215 8.01 6.39 -22.08
CA VAL A 215 7.41 7.71 -22.31
C VAL A 215 8.46 8.73 -22.77
N THR A 216 9.66 8.73 -22.18
CA THR A 216 10.70 9.71 -22.53
C THR A 216 11.32 9.46 -23.90
N TYR A 217 11.52 8.20 -24.30
CA TYR A 217 12.30 7.86 -25.51
C TYR A 217 11.51 7.15 -26.61
N GLY A 218 10.30 6.66 -26.34
CA GLY A 218 9.51 5.86 -27.28
C GLY A 218 8.19 6.48 -27.71
N LEU A 219 7.67 7.47 -26.98
CA LEU A 219 6.39 8.12 -27.26
C LEU A 219 6.54 9.46 -28.01
N PHE A 220 7.70 10.09 -27.91
CA PHE A 220 8.11 11.31 -28.63
C PHE A 220 9.25 10.97 -29.58
#